data_AF-A0A495XLN9-F1
#
_entry.id   AF-A0A495XLN9-F1
#
_cell.length_a   1.000
_cell.length_b   1.000
_cell.length_c   1.000
_cell.angle_alpha   90.00
_cell.angle_beta   90.00
_cell.angle_gamma   90.00
#
_symmetry.space_group_name_H-M   'P 1'
#
loop_
_entity.id
_entity.type
_entity.pdbx_description
1 polymer ?
#
loop_
_entity_poly.entity_id
_entity_poly.type
_entity_poly.pdbx_seq_one_letter_code
_entity_poly.pdbx_strand_id
1 'polypeptide(L)'
;MTSWLLIEQPGPWPADALEQTLASVFGPGRLDGPRAAGLRPLLIRRPGRHQRDPSAPHTVYVGSGVPGNRWLEKLEVDDLAELAALDVAAVAAGIPGHGERVDGPLFLVCTHGTKDMCCAVLGRPLAGVLGENHPGRAWEVSHVGGDRWAGNLLVVPDGFLHGQLDPGEAALVAKSALVGQVVAEQLRGRTSAPSPWAQYAEIAVRKAFGLRGVDSVLAVDERVLEGETRVVTVQGLDNLYEVTVERNGPVASGASRCSGVIAPPAYTTKTIETLVRAGEQWFRIGRTVPPGIPGRTGRESLTGGRA
;
A
#
# COMPACT_ATOMS: atom_id res chain seq x y z
N MET A 1 3.78 8.03 -2.05
CA MET A 1 2.88 7.86 -3.20
C MET A 1 1.52 8.36 -2.78
N THR A 2 1.04 9.41 -3.43
CA THR A 2 -0.16 10.17 -3.08
C THR A 2 -1.22 10.11 -4.16
N SER A 3 -0.87 9.73 -5.38
CA SER A 3 -1.78 9.58 -6.52
C SER A 3 -1.30 8.45 -7.44
N TRP A 4 -2.18 8.00 -8.34
CA TRP A 4 -1.94 6.86 -9.21
C TRP A 4 -2.26 7.17 -10.67
N LEU A 5 -1.48 6.54 -11.56
CA LEU A 5 -1.78 6.38 -12.98
C LEU A 5 -1.64 4.88 -13.30
N LEU A 6 -2.75 4.18 -13.46
CA LEU A 6 -2.80 2.74 -13.70
C LEU A 6 -3.14 2.50 -15.16
N ILE A 7 -2.24 1.89 -15.94
CA ILE A 7 -2.39 1.72 -17.39
C ILE A 7 -2.53 0.23 -17.69
N GLU A 8 -3.61 -0.17 -18.35
CA GLU A 8 -3.78 -1.56 -18.77
C GLU A 8 -2.76 -1.95 -19.85
N GLN A 9 -1.84 -2.83 -19.48
CA GLN A 9 -0.87 -3.47 -20.34
C GLN A 9 -0.96 -4.99 -20.09
N PRO A 10 -1.75 -5.73 -20.90
CA PRO A 10 -2.02 -7.15 -20.67
C PRO A 10 -0.83 -8.07 -20.94
N GLY A 11 0.11 -7.62 -21.76
CA GLY A 11 1.23 -8.42 -22.25
C GLY A 11 2.20 -8.85 -21.15
N PRO A 12 3.26 -9.58 -21.55
CA PRO A 12 4.37 -9.84 -20.65
C PRO A 12 5.03 -8.51 -20.25
N TRP A 13 5.43 -8.41 -18.98
CA TRP A 13 6.21 -7.28 -18.49
C TRP A 13 7.69 -7.67 -18.43
N PRO A 14 8.54 -7.21 -19.37
CA PRO A 14 9.98 -7.17 -19.12
C PRO A 14 10.33 -6.28 -17.93
N ALA A 15 11.55 -6.37 -17.43
CA ALA A 15 11.96 -5.65 -16.21
C ALA A 15 11.71 -4.12 -16.30
N ASP A 16 11.79 -3.53 -17.49
CA ASP A 16 11.62 -2.12 -17.78
C ASP A 16 10.28 -1.78 -18.47
N ALA A 17 9.31 -2.71 -18.48
CA ALA A 17 8.01 -2.55 -19.17
C ALA A 17 7.29 -1.23 -18.88
N LEU A 18 7.31 -0.78 -17.62
CA LEU A 18 6.69 0.48 -17.22
C LEU A 18 7.37 1.66 -17.93
N GLU A 19 8.70 1.73 -17.88
CA GLU A 19 9.43 2.86 -18.47
C GLU A 19 9.31 2.85 -20.00
N GLN A 20 9.30 1.67 -20.64
CA GLN A 20 9.01 1.55 -22.07
C GLN A 20 7.61 2.06 -22.43
N THR A 21 6.58 1.66 -21.68
CA THR A 21 5.18 2.09 -21.91
C THR A 21 5.02 3.59 -21.70
N LEU A 22 5.69 4.15 -20.69
CA LEU A 22 5.61 5.59 -20.44
C LEU A 22 6.39 6.39 -21.50
N ALA A 23 7.54 5.90 -21.96
CA ALA A 23 8.32 6.57 -23.01
C ALA A 23 7.63 6.56 -24.38
N SER A 24 6.79 5.55 -24.67
CA SER A 24 6.01 5.50 -25.91
C SER A 24 4.81 6.46 -25.92
N VAL A 25 4.40 6.96 -24.75
CA VAL A 25 3.18 7.77 -24.58
C VAL A 25 3.51 9.21 -24.18
N PHE A 26 4.39 9.36 -23.19
CA PHE A 26 4.75 10.64 -22.60
C PHE A 26 6.13 11.06 -23.12
N GLY A 27 6.21 12.30 -23.62
CA GLY A 27 7.49 12.88 -24.00
C GLY A 27 8.50 12.92 -22.83
N PRO A 28 9.81 12.97 -23.12
CA PRO A 28 10.86 13.00 -22.10
C PRO A 28 10.60 14.05 -21.02
N GLY A 29 10.79 13.68 -19.76
CA GLY A 29 10.67 14.57 -18.60
C GLY A 29 9.24 14.94 -18.19
N ARG A 30 8.21 14.62 -18.98
CA ARG A 30 6.81 14.99 -18.68
C ARG A 30 6.31 14.46 -17.35
N LEU A 31 6.82 13.30 -16.91
CA LEU A 31 6.40 12.67 -15.65
C LEU A 31 7.33 12.98 -14.47
N ASP A 32 8.43 13.72 -14.66
CA ASP A 32 9.42 13.94 -13.59
C ASP A 32 8.81 14.74 -12.44
N GLY A 33 8.18 15.88 -12.75
CA GLY A 33 7.46 16.71 -11.78
C GLY A 33 6.31 15.95 -11.09
N PRO A 34 5.36 15.35 -11.85
CA PRO A 34 4.30 14.53 -11.28
C PRO A 34 4.79 13.39 -10.38
N ARG A 35 5.82 12.64 -10.80
CA ARG A 35 6.41 11.55 -9.99
C ARG A 35 7.05 12.08 -8.71
N ALA A 36 7.75 13.22 -8.78
CA ALA A 36 8.32 13.88 -7.60
C ALA A 36 7.22 14.38 -6.64
N ALA A 37 6.07 14.83 -7.17
CA ALA A 37 4.88 15.20 -6.39
C ALA A 37 4.10 14.00 -5.82
N GLY A 38 4.53 12.77 -6.13
CA GLY A 38 3.99 11.54 -5.54
C GLY A 38 3.05 10.74 -6.44
N LEU A 39 2.86 11.14 -7.70
CA LEU A 39 2.17 10.33 -8.71
C LEU A 39 2.94 9.03 -8.92
N ARG A 40 2.21 7.91 -8.86
CA ARG A 40 2.78 6.59 -9.13
C ARG A 40 2.15 5.95 -10.37
N PRO A 41 2.87 5.97 -11.51
CA PRO A 41 2.52 5.16 -12.66
C PRO A 41 2.74 3.67 -12.39
N LEU A 42 1.79 2.82 -12.79
CA LEU A 42 1.86 1.37 -12.72
C LEU A 42 1.17 0.76 -13.93
N LEU A 43 1.67 -0.37 -14.43
CA LEU A 43 0.93 -1.19 -15.38
C LEU A 43 -0.02 -2.12 -14.64
N ILE A 44 -1.21 -2.31 -15.16
CA ILE A 44 -2.21 -3.26 -14.66
C ILE A 44 -2.61 -4.24 -15.75
N ARG A 45 -3.07 -5.43 -15.36
CA ARG A 45 -3.74 -6.38 -16.27
C ARG A 45 -4.71 -7.26 -15.53
N ARG A 46 -5.66 -7.83 -16.25
CA ARG A 46 -6.63 -8.76 -15.69
C ARG A 46 -5.92 -10.02 -15.15
N PRO A 47 -6.29 -10.53 -13.95
CA PRO A 47 -5.80 -11.81 -13.48
C PRO A 47 -6.08 -12.95 -14.47
N GLY A 48 -5.15 -13.92 -14.57
CA GLY A 48 -5.37 -15.14 -15.34
C GLY A 48 -4.57 -15.25 -16.63
N ARG A 49 -5.20 -15.65 -17.75
CA ARG A 49 -4.51 -16.05 -18.99
C ARG A 49 -3.91 -14.89 -19.80
N HIS A 50 -4.05 -13.64 -19.35
CA HIS A 50 -3.49 -12.44 -20.00
C HIS A 50 -3.81 -12.35 -21.51
N GLN A 51 -4.96 -12.89 -21.92
CA GLN A 51 -5.46 -12.76 -23.28
C GLN A 51 -6.29 -11.49 -23.36
N ARG A 52 -5.98 -10.64 -24.34
CA ARG A 52 -6.78 -9.46 -24.66
C ARG A 52 -7.15 -9.52 -26.14
N ASP A 53 -8.38 -9.13 -26.43
CA ASP A 53 -8.79 -8.78 -27.79
C ASP A 53 -8.04 -7.50 -28.22
N PRO A 54 -7.19 -7.54 -29.26
CA PRO A 54 -6.47 -6.36 -29.72
C PRO A 54 -7.38 -5.15 -30.03
N SER A 55 -8.65 -5.40 -30.37
CA SER A 55 -9.64 -4.37 -30.67
C SER A 55 -10.38 -3.80 -29.45
N ALA A 56 -10.27 -4.43 -28.28
CA ALA A 56 -10.82 -3.85 -27.06
C ALA A 56 -10.08 -2.54 -26.71
N PRO A 57 -10.71 -1.58 -25.99
CA PRO A 57 -10.00 -0.43 -25.44
C PRO A 57 -9.07 -0.83 -24.29
N HIS A 58 -8.12 0.04 -23.96
CA HIS A 58 -7.30 -0.04 -22.76
C HIS A 58 -8.02 0.63 -21.59
N THR A 59 -8.11 -0.08 -20.47
CA THR A 59 -8.57 0.52 -19.21
C THR A 59 -7.45 1.33 -18.58
N VAL A 60 -7.74 2.58 -18.21
CA VAL A 60 -6.82 3.43 -17.45
C VAL A 60 -7.53 3.91 -16.19
N TYR A 61 -6.83 3.93 -15.06
CA TYR A 61 -7.33 4.59 -13.86
C TYR A 61 -6.39 5.69 -13.42
N VAL A 62 -6.97 6.79 -12.96
CA VAL A 62 -6.27 7.84 -12.24
C VAL A 62 -6.94 8.07 -10.89
N GLY A 63 -6.17 8.50 -9.90
CA GLY A 63 -6.74 8.71 -8.57
C GLY A 63 -5.82 9.40 -7.60
N SER A 64 -6.42 9.89 -6.52
CA SER A 64 -5.76 10.49 -5.36
C SER A 64 -5.98 9.62 -4.13
N GLY A 65 -4.91 9.41 -3.37
CA GLY A 65 -4.86 8.69 -2.10
C GLY A 65 -4.56 9.57 -0.90
N VAL A 66 -4.77 10.87 -1.05
CA VAL A 66 -4.61 11.83 0.04
C VAL A 66 -5.82 11.70 0.97
N PRO A 67 -5.63 11.50 2.30
CA PRO A 67 -6.72 11.53 3.27
C PRO A 67 -7.60 12.77 3.11
N GLY A 68 -8.93 12.61 3.13
CA GLY A 68 -9.89 13.69 2.88
C GLY A 68 -10.07 14.10 1.41
N ASN A 69 -9.21 13.64 0.49
CA ASN A 69 -9.33 13.87 -0.94
C ASN A 69 -9.08 12.58 -1.74
N ARG A 70 -9.77 11.49 -1.38
CA ARG A 70 -9.65 10.20 -2.05
C ARG A 70 -10.63 10.07 -3.19
N TRP A 71 -10.12 9.79 -4.37
CA TRP A 71 -10.94 9.53 -5.54
C TRP A 71 -10.20 8.65 -6.54
N LEU A 72 -10.99 8.03 -7.41
CA LEU A 72 -10.58 7.15 -8.48
C LEU A 72 -11.52 7.41 -9.65
N GLU A 73 -10.95 7.54 -10.83
CA GLU A 73 -11.65 7.70 -12.10
C GLU A 73 -11.09 6.73 -13.13
N LYS A 74 -11.97 6.24 -14.01
CA LYS A 74 -11.67 5.33 -15.09
C LYS A 74 -11.75 6.07 -16.43
N LEU A 75 -10.77 5.80 -17.29
CA LEU A 75 -10.79 6.15 -18.69
C LEU A 75 -10.71 4.86 -19.51
N GLU A 76 -11.29 4.90 -20.71
CA GLU A 76 -11.06 3.90 -21.75
C GLU A 76 -10.42 4.64 -22.93
N VAL A 77 -9.30 4.10 -23.43
CA VAL A 77 -8.57 4.66 -24.58
C VAL A 77 -8.34 3.57 -25.61
N ASP A 78 -8.57 3.86 -26.88
CA ASP A 78 -8.37 2.88 -27.96
C ASP A 78 -6.88 2.75 -28.28
N ASP A 79 -6.15 3.87 -28.20
CA ASP A 79 -4.69 3.94 -28.31
C ASP A 79 -4.09 4.56 -27.03
N LEU A 80 -3.02 3.93 -26.50
CA LEU A 80 -2.27 4.49 -25.37
C LEU A 80 -1.69 5.89 -25.68
N ALA A 81 -1.46 6.23 -26.95
CA ALA A 81 -1.02 7.56 -27.36
C ALA A 81 -2.01 8.68 -26.93
N GLU A 82 -3.30 8.37 -26.76
CA GLU A 82 -4.30 9.33 -26.28
C GLU A 82 -4.00 9.85 -24.86
N LEU A 83 -3.28 9.07 -24.05
CA LEU A 83 -2.84 9.51 -22.73
C LEU A 83 -1.86 10.69 -22.78
N ALA A 84 -1.31 11.03 -23.95
CA ALA A 84 -0.58 12.27 -24.14
C ALA A 84 -1.47 13.52 -23.95
N ALA A 85 -2.81 13.41 -23.95
CA ALA A 85 -3.70 14.52 -23.61
C ALA A 85 -4.02 14.61 -22.11
N LEU A 86 -3.71 13.57 -21.32
CA LEU A 86 -4.01 13.53 -19.89
C LEU A 86 -3.21 14.59 -19.12
N ASP A 87 -3.92 15.40 -18.33
CA ASP A 87 -3.32 16.33 -17.39
C ASP A 87 -2.80 15.59 -16.13
N VAL A 88 -1.66 14.94 -16.31
CA VAL A 88 -0.96 14.20 -15.25
C VAL A 88 -0.50 15.09 -14.09
N ALA A 89 -0.39 16.41 -14.30
CA ALA A 89 -0.04 17.36 -13.24
C ALA A 89 -1.25 17.62 -12.34
N ALA A 90 -2.44 17.77 -12.91
CA ALA A 90 -3.69 17.85 -12.15
C ALA A 90 -3.95 16.58 -11.33
N VAL A 91 -3.75 15.38 -11.92
CA VAL A 91 -3.83 14.11 -11.18
C VAL A 91 -2.83 14.08 -10.03
N ALA A 92 -1.58 14.50 -10.26
CA ALA A 92 -0.56 14.56 -9.22
C ALA A 92 -0.93 15.52 -8.07
N ALA A 93 -1.60 16.63 -8.40
CA ALA A 93 -2.14 17.59 -7.44
C ALA A 93 -3.44 17.13 -6.75
N GLY A 94 -3.96 15.96 -7.12
CA GLY A 94 -5.19 15.40 -6.55
C GLY A 94 -6.47 16.06 -7.06
N ILE A 95 -6.43 16.67 -8.24
CA ILE A 95 -7.57 17.31 -8.90
C ILE A 95 -8.30 16.25 -9.75
N PRO A 96 -9.61 15.99 -9.54
CA PRO A 96 -10.40 15.06 -10.35
C PRO A 96 -10.87 15.67 -11.68
N GLY A 97 -11.62 14.92 -12.50
CA GLY A 97 -12.21 15.40 -13.75
C GLY A 97 -11.53 14.89 -15.02
N HIS A 98 -10.91 13.73 -14.94
CA HIS A 98 -10.19 13.08 -16.03
C HIS A 98 -10.93 11.87 -16.61
N GLY A 99 -11.93 11.32 -15.93
CA GLY A 99 -12.70 10.17 -16.41
C GLY A 99 -14.01 9.95 -15.64
N GLU A 100 -14.57 8.74 -15.77
CA GLU A 100 -15.77 8.33 -15.06
C GLU A 100 -15.44 7.97 -13.61
N ARG A 101 -16.24 8.45 -12.65
CA ARG A 101 -16.04 8.14 -11.22
C ARG A 101 -16.16 6.63 -10.98
N VAL A 102 -15.20 6.09 -10.22
CA VAL A 102 -15.24 4.71 -9.75
C VAL A 102 -15.54 4.69 -8.27
N ASP A 103 -16.61 3.97 -7.90
CA ASP A 103 -16.99 3.77 -6.50
C ASP A 103 -16.25 2.59 -5.88
N GLY A 104 -15.78 2.78 -4.65
CA GLY A 104 -15.07 1.77 -3.86
C GLY A 104 -13.66 1.45 -4.38
N PRO A 105 -12.97 0.52 -3.69
CA PRO A 105 -11.56 0.26 -3.97
C PRO A 105 -11.32 -0.67 -5.18
N LEU A 106 -10.11 -0.58 -5.72
CA LEU A 106 -9.46 -1.61 -6.54
C LEU A 106 -8.38 -2.34 -5.73
N PHE A 107 -8.15 -3.59 -6.09
CA PHE A 107 -7.19 -4.47 -5.44
C PHE A 107 -6.04 -4.78 -6.40
N LEU A 108 -4.87 -4.20 -6.14
CA LEU A 108 -3.72 -4.30 -7.04
C LEU A 108 -2.69 -5.26 -6.45
N VAL A 109 -2.52 -6.41 -7.08
CA VAL A 109 -1.62 -7.48 -6.61
C VAL A 109 -0.37 -7.53 -7.45
N CYS A 110 0.79 -7.35 -6.84
CA CYS A 110 2.05 -7.31 -7.58
C CYS A 110 2.43 -8.70 -8.10
N THR A 111 2.54 -8.87 -9.43
CA THR A 111 2.88 -10.16 -10.07
C THR A 111 4.08 -10.07 -11.02
N HIS A 112 4.88 -9.00 -10.92
CA HIS A 112 5.97 -8.68 -11.85
C HIS A 112 7.21 -9.59 -11.69
N GLY A 113 7.12 -10.82 -12.21
CA GLY A 113 8.11 -11.88 -12.04
C GLY A 113 9.50 -11.63 -12.62
N THR A 114 9.61 -10.80 -13.66
CA THR A 114 10.89 -10.42 -14.28
C THR A 114 11.68 -9.43 -13.43
N LYS A 115 11.01 -8.63 -12.59
CA LYS A 115 11.65 -7.83 -11.55
C LYS A 115 12.08 -8.70 -10.38
N ASP A 116 11.17 -9.54 -9.90
CA ASP A 116 11.46 -10.51 -8.85
C ASP A 116 10.50 -11.71 -8.93
N MET A 117 11.06 -12.92 -8.90
CA MET A 117 10.27 -14.15 -9.07
C MET A 117 9.26 -14.38 -7.94
N CYS A 118 9.56 -13.95 -6.71
CA CYS A 118 8.68 -14.14 -5.57
C CYS A 118 7.40 -13.31 -5.74
N CYS A 119 7.47 -12.14 -6.39
CA CYS A 119 6.28 -11.36 -6.75
C CYS A 119 5.31 -12.17 -7.62
N ALA A 120 5.81 -12.88 -8.64
CA ALA A 120 4.95 -13.72 -9.47
C ALA A 120 4.44 -14.96 -8.73
N VAL A 121 5.31 -15.66 -8.00
CA VAL A 121 4.97 -16.92 -7.31
C VAL A 121 3.95 -16.69 -6.20
N LEU A 122 4.15 -15.66 -5.38
CA LEU A 122 3.27 -15.37 -4.24
C LEU A 122 2.11 -14.44 -4.62
N GLY A 123 2.26 -13.57 -5.63
CA GLY A 123 1.20 -12.64 -6.01
C GLY A 123 0.10 -13.26 -6.88
N ARG A 124 0.42 -14.16 -7.82
CA ARG A 124 -0.61 -14.71 -8.73
C ARG A 124 -1.75 -15.44 -8.01
N PRO A 125 -1.53 -16.24 -6.94
CA PRO A 125 -2.62 -16.84 -6.17
C PRO A 125 -3.56 -15.81 -5.54
N LEU A 126 -3.02 -14.70 -5.00
CA LEU A 126 -3.80 -13.59 -4.44
C LEU A 126 -4.65 -12.93 -5.53
N ALA A 127 -4.04 -12.63 -6.69
CA ALA A 127 -4.73 -12.03 -7.83
C ALA A 127 -5.88 -12.92 -8.33
N GLY A 128 -5.68 -14.25 -8.35
CA GLY A 128 -6.71 -15.22 -8.73
C GLY A 128 -7.92 -15.18 -7.79
N VAL A 129 -7.70 -15.38 -6.48
CA VAL A 129 -8.78 -15.39 -5.48
C VAL A 129 -9.52 -14.04 -5.44
N LEU A 130 -8.79 -12.92 -5.53
CA LEU A 130 -9.41 -11.60 -5.57
C LEU A 130 -10.17 -11.36 -6.88
N GLY A 131 -9.67 -11.87 -8.01
CA GLY A 131 -10.36 -11.81 -9.31
C GLY A 131 -11.67 -12.58 -9.32
N GLU A 132 -11.69 -13.75 -8.68
CA GLU A 132 -12.89 -14.58 -8.53
C GLU A 132 -13.91 -13.92 -7.59
N ASN A 133 -13.47 -13.41 -6.44
CA ASN A 133 -14.37 -12.83 -5.42
C ASN A 133 -14.81 -11.39 -5.74
N HIS A 134 -14.02 -10.65 -6.51
CA HIS A 134 -14.24 -9.23 -6.81
C HIS A 134 -14.01 -8.94 -8.31
N PRO A 135 -14.83 -9.54 -9.19
CA PRO A 135 -14.69 -9.37 -10.64
C PRO A 135 -14.76 -7.88 -11.01
N GLY A 136 -13.87 -7.47 -11.91
CA GLY A 136 -13.75 -6.07 -12.33
C GLY A 136 -12.86 -5.19 -11.44
N ARG A 137 -12.67 -5.55 -10.15
CA ARG A 137 -11.93 -4.73 -9.16
C ARG A 137 -10.52 -5.21 -8.87
N ALA A 138 -10.23 -6.49 -9.07
CA ALA A 138 -8.90 -7.05 -8.88
C ALA A 138 -8.06 -6.96 -10.16
N TRP A 139 -6.81 -6.57 -9.98
CA TRP A 139 -5.83 -6.41 -11.03
C TRP A 139 -4.49 -7.00 -10.61
N GLU A 140 -3.83 -7.66 -11.54
CA GLU A 140 -2.38 -7.81 -11.45
C GLU A 140 -1.74 -6.46 -11.71
N VAL A 141 -0.68 -6.11 -10.98
CA VAL A 141 0.02 -4.83 -11.12
C VAL A 141 1.53 -5.05 -11.26
N SER A 142 2.16 -4.16 -12.04
CA SER A 142 3.61 -4.06 -12.14
C SER A 142 4.25 -3.76 -10.78
N HIS A 143 5.57 -3.89 -10.69
CA HIS A 143 6.30 -3.85 -9.43
C HIS A 143 6.01 -2.59 -8.59
N VAL A 144 5.37 -2.78 -7.42
CA VAL A 144 5.00 -1.72 -6.47
C VAL A 144 6.11 -1.36 -5.47
N GLY A 145 7.25 -2.06 -5.53
CA GLY A 145 8.33 -1.93 -4.55
C GLY A 145 8.16 -2.87 -3.35
N GLY A 146 9.28 -3.44 -2.89
CA GLY A 146 9.25 -4.34 -1.73
C GLY A 146 8.95 -5.79 -2.10
N ASP A 147 9.66 -6.29 -3.10
CA ASP A 147 9.80 -7.70 -3.47
C ASP A 147 10.08 -8.63 -2.26
N ARG A 148 10.91 -8.17 -1.31
CA ARG A 148 11.15 -8.90 -0.05
C ARG A 148 9.90 -9.16 0.82
N TRP A 149 8.79 -8.49 0.53
CA TRP A 149 7.48 -8.71 1.15
C TRP A 149 6.45 -9.25 0.14
N ALA A 150 6.91 -10.01 -0.87
CA ALA A 150 6.05 -10.61 -1.88
C ALA A 150 4.81 -11.31 -1.27
N GLY A 151 3.72 -11.33 -2.05
CA GLY A 151 2.36 -11.33 -1.48
C GLY A 151 1.86 -9.90 -1.21
N ASN A 152 2.27 -8.96 -2.07
CA ASN A 152 1.93 -7.53 -1.93
C ASN A 152 0.54 -7.24 -2.51
N LEU A 153 -0.31 -6.59 -1.72
CA LEU A 153 -1.62 -6.07 -2.10
C LEU A 153 -1.67 -4.58 -1.81
N LEU A 154 -1.88 -3.77 -2.84
CA LEU A 154 -2.15 -2.34 -2.74
C LEU A 154 -3.64 -2.09 -2.96
N VAL A 155 -4.27 -1.44 -1.99
CA VAL A 155 -5.67 -0.99 -2.07
C VAL A 155 -5.69 0.47 -2.49
N VAL A 156 -6.34 0.79 -3.61
CA VAL A 156 -6.54 2.16 -4.11
C VAL A 156 -8.04 2.47 -4.20
N PRO A 157 -8.50 3.72 -3.99
CA PRO A 157 -7.70 4.90 -3.72
C PRO A 157 -7.28 5.07 -2.25
N ASP A 158 -7.47 4.07 -1.39
CA ASP A 158 -7.17 4.24 0.05
C ASP A 158 -5.68 4.40 0.34
N GLY A 159 -4.82 3.79 -0.49
CA GLY A 159 -3.37 3.89 -0.40
C GLY A 159 -2.79 3.07 0.73
N PHE A 160 -3.37 1.91 1.04
CA PHE A 160 -2.80 0.96 2.02
C PHE A 160 -2.13 -0.20 1.31
N LEU A 161 -0.90 -0.51 1.74
CA LEU A 161 -0.09 -1.57 1.18
C LEU A 161 0.13 -2.65 2.24
N HIS A 162 -0.21 -3.89 1.90
CA HIS A 162 0.07 -5.09 2.67
C HIS A 162 1.12 -5.93 1.95
N GLY A 163 1.83 -6.79 2.69
CA GLY A 163 2.83 -7.69 2.13
C GLY A 163 2.89 -9.01 2.90
N GLN A 164 3.49 -10.03 2.30
CA GLN A 164 3.52 -11.39 2.86
C GLN A 164 2.14 -12.00 3.12
N LEU A 165 1.11 -11.57 2.38
CA LEU A 165 -0.23 -12.13 2.48
C LEU A 165 -0.30 -13.50 1.81
N ASP A 166 -1.09 -14.40 2.39
CA ASP A 166 -1.66 -15.54 1.71
C ASP A 166 -3.02 -15.18 1.03
N PRO A 167 -3.62 -16.08 0.22
CA PRO A 167 -4.88 -15.78 -0.46
C PRO A 167 -6.07 -15.50 0.47
N GLY A 168 -6.13 -16.17 1.64
CA GLY A 168 -7.19 -15.96 2.62
C GLY A 168 -7.06 -14.62 3.34
N GLU A 169 -5.83 -14.24 3.70
CA GLU A 169 -5.51 -12.93 4.27
C GLU A 169 -5.79 -11.80 3.28
N ALA A 170 -5.45 -11.98 2.00
CA ALA A 170 -5.79 -11.00 0.96
C ALA A 170 -7.31 -10.84 0.77
N ALA A 171 -8.09 -11.93 0.82
CA ALA A 171 -9.54 -11.85 0.80
C ALA A 171 -10.11 -11.10 2.02
N LEU A 172 -9.51 -11.27 3.21
CA LEU A 172 -9.89 -10.53 4.41
C LEU A 172 -9.58 -9.02 4.27
N VAL A 173 -8.42 -8.67 3.73
CA VAL A 173 -8.05 -7.27 3.44
C VAL A 173 -9.06 -6.66 2.47
N ALA A 174 -9.37 -7.34 1.37
CA ALA A 174 -10.33 -6.85 0.38
C ALA A 174 -11.74 -6.65 0.96
N LYS A 175 -12.23 -7.63 1.73
CA LYS A 175 -13.52 -7.53 2.43
C LYS A 175 -13.58 -6.34 3.38
N SER A 176 -12.50 -6.08 4.12
CA SER A 176 -12.42 -4.95 5.06
C SER A 176 -12.38 -3.62 4.32
N ALA A 177 -11.61 -3.52 3.23
CA ALA A 177 -11.51 -2.32 2.43
C ALA A 177 -12.85 -1.89 1.82
N LEU A 178 -13.69 -2.86 1.39
CA LEU A 178 -15.03 -2.57 0.86
C LEU A 178 -15.96 -1.86 1.86
N VAL A 179 -15.70 -1.98 3.17
CA VAL A 179 -16.46 -1.32 4.23
C VAL A 179 -15.66 -0.19 4.90
N GLY A 180 -14.66 0.36 4.21
CA GLY A 180 -13.86 1.49 4.69
C GLY A 180 -12.92 1.15 5.84
N GLN A 181 -12.49 -0.11 5.94
CA GLN A 181 -11.63 -0.61 7.01
C GLN A 181 -10.26 -1.10 6.52
N VAL A 182 -9.27 -1.00 7.39
CA VAL A 182 -7.87 -1.38 7.19
C VAL A 182 -7.50 -2.46 8.21
N VAL A 183 -7.06 -3.60 7.69
CA VAL A 183 -6.46 -4.69 8.48
C VAL A 183 -5.04 -4.29 8.87
N ALA A 184 -4.68 -4.40 10.15
CA ALA A 184 -3.38 -3.95 10.66
C ALA A 184 -2.30 -5.04 10.60
N GLU A 185 -2.73 -6.30 10.55
CA GLU A 185 -1.92 -7.48 10.30
C GLU A 185 -1.28 -7.38 8.90
N GLN A 186 0.01 -7.70 8.80
CA GLN A 186 0.81 -7.60 7.55
C GLN A 186 0.78 -6.22 6.83
N LEU A 187 0.23 -5.20 7.49
CA LEU A 187 0.18 -3.85 6.95
C LEU A 187 1.60 -3.28 6.88
N ARG A 188 2.04 -2.93 5.68
CA ARG A 188 3.28 -2.17 5.44
C ARG A 188 3.04 -0.68 5.70
N GLY A 189 1.82 -0.21 5.49
CA GLY A 189 1.33 1.10 5.91
C GLY A 189 0.67 1.91 4.80
N ARG A 190 0.30 3.15 5.13
CA ARG A 190 -0.28 4.11 4.18
C ARG A 190 0.82 4.67 3.28
N THR A 191 0.61 4.67 1.96
CA THR A 191 1.60 5.07 0.96
C THR A 191 1.84 6.57 0.91
N SER A 192 0.88 7.36 1.41
CA SER A 192 0.93 8.82 1.52
C SER A 192 1.44 9.31 2.88
N ALA A 193 1.89 8.42 3.77
CA ALA A 193 2.57 8.83 5.01
C ALA A 193 3.88 9.58 4.69
N PRO A 194 4.18 10.69 5.39
CA PRO A 194 5.30 11.58 5.04
C PRO A 194 6.67 10.96 5.32
N SER A 195 6.74 9.99 6.24
CA SER A 195 7.98 9.32 6.62
C SER A 195 7.72 7.84 6.99
N PRO A 196 8.77 7.00 7.01
CA PRO A 196 8.67 5.66 7.57
C PRO A 196 8.29 5.62 9.06
N TRP A 197 8.70 6.62 9.86
CA TRP A 197 8.32 6.70 11.28
C TRP A 197 6.84 7.01 11.44
N ALA A 198 6.32 7.96 10.66
CA ALA A 198 4.90 8.27 10.60
C ALA A 198 4.08 7.04 10.18
N GLN A 199 4.52 6.34 9.13
CA GLN A 199 3.87 5.10 8.67
C GLN A 199 3.84 4.03 9.76
N TYR A 200 4.95 3.82 10.47
CA TYR A 200 5.02 2.84 11.54
C TYR A 200 4.18 3.24 12.77
N ALA A 201 4.18 4.53 13.14
CA ALA A 201 3.38 5.04 14.24
C ALA A 201 1.87 4.85 13.98
N GLU A 202 1.40 5.10 12.75
CA GLU A 202 0.02 4.80 12.34
C GLU A 202 -0.30 3.31 12.55
N ILE A 203 0.57 2.40 12.12
CA ILE A 203 0.39 0.95 12.32
C ILE A 203 0.35 0.60 13.82
N ALA A 204 1.26 1.16 14.61
CA ALA A 204 1.34 0.90 16.04
C ALA A 204 0.06 1.32 16.78
N VAL A 205 -0.48 2.51 16.47
CA VAL A 205 -1.75 3.00 17.04
C VAL A 205 -2.93 2.13 16.60
N ARG A 206 -3.02 1.76 15.32
CA ARG A 206 -4.06 0.84 14.83
C ARG A 206 -4.07 -0.49 15.59
N LYS A 207 -2.89 -1.08 15.81
CA LYS A 207 -2.74 -2.34 16.55
C LYS A 207 -3.06 -2.20 18.03
N ALA A 208 -2.55 -1.15 18.68
CA ALA A 208 -2.73 -0.94 20.11
C ALA A 208 -4.19 -0.68 20.50
N PHE A 209 -4.96 -0.02 19.65
CA PHE A 209 -6.32 0.44 19.97
C PHE A 209 -7.41 -0.17 19.08
N GLY A 210 -7.06 -1.08 18.16
CA GLY A 210 -8.04 -1.73 17.28
C GLY A 210 -8.72 -0.77 16.29
N LEU A 211 -8.08 0.35 15.96
CA LEU A 211 -8.65 1.37 15.08
C LEU A 211 -8.56 0.94 13.61
N ARG A 212 -9.71 0.63 13.01
CA ARG A 212 -9.79 0.04 11.67
C ARG A 212 -10.21 1.00 10.57
N GLY A 213 -10.80 2.17 10.87
CA GLY A 213 -11.26 3.08 9.82
C GLY A 213 -10.14 3.55 8.89
N VAL A 214 -10.45 3.79 7.61
CA VAL A 214 -9.48 4.27 6.61
C VAL A 214 -8.75 5.55 7.08
N ASP A 215 -9.49 6.49 7.68
CA ASP A 215 -8.96 7.75 8.23
C ASP A 215 -8.93 7.79 9.76
N SER A 216 -9.15 6.67 10.43
CA SER A 216 -9.21 6.67 11.90
C SER A 216 -7.85 6.86 12.58
N VAL A 217 -6.76 6.82 11.81
CA VAL A 217 -5.38 6.95 12.33
C VAL A 217 -4.51 7.64 11.27
N LEU A 218 -4.10 8.88 11.55
CA LEU A 218 -3.28 9.72 10.67
C LEU A 218 -2.15 10.37 11.45
N ALA A 219 -0.90 10.20 11.03
CA ALA A 219 0.21 10.99 11.56
C ALA A 219 0.06 12.46 11.13
N VAL A 220 0.11 13.39 12.09
CA VAL A 220 -0.12 14.83 11.86
C VAL A 220 1.09 15.69 12.20
N ASP A 221 2.01 15.20 13.03
CA ASP A 221 3.25 15.89 13.35
C ASP A 221 4.37 14.87 13.66
N GLU A 222 5.61 15.28 13.45
CA GLU A 222 6.79 14.45 13.66
C GLU A 222 8.00 15.31 14.05
N ARG A 223 8.67 14.94 15.14
CA ARG A 223 9.90 15.60 15.61
C ARG A 223 10.98 14.59 15.94
N VAL A 224 12.23 14.99 15.72
CA VAL A 224 13.40 14.22 16.13
C VAL A 224 13.53 14.30 17.65
N LEU A 225 13.72 13.16 18.31
CA LEU A 225 14.05 13.11 19.73
C LEU A 225 15.56 13.01 19.91
N GLU A 226 16.16 11.94 19.37
CA GLU A 226 17.59 11.67 19.41
C GLU A 226 17.94 10.59 18.38
N GLY A 227 19.05 10.76 17.64
CA GLY A 227 19.51 9.76 16.67
C GLY A 227 18.43 9.32 15.69
N GLU A 228 18.16 8.01 15.63
CA GLU A 228 17.13 7.38 14.79
C GLU A 228 15.76 7.26 15.49
N THR A 229 15.57 7.98 16.61
CA THR A 229 14.33 8.03 17.38
C THR A 229 13.54 9.30 17.08
N ARG A 230 12.27 9.12 16.76
CA ARG A 230 11.32 10.21 16.50
C ARG A 230 10.11 10.08 17.39
N VAL A 231 9.52 11.22 17.72
CA VAL A 231 8.20 11.31 18.33
C VAL A 231 7.22 11.71 17.24
N VAL A 232 6.20 10.89 17.03
CA VAL A 232 5.14 11.10 16.04
C VAL A 232 3.83 11.38 16.77
N THR A 233 3.19 12.48 16.44
CA THR A 233 1.82 12.77 16.88
C THR A 233 0.85 12.16 15.88
N VAL A 234 -0.03 11.28 16.36
CA VAL A 234 -1.00 10.55 15.55
C VAL A 234 -2.40 10.95 15.98
N GLN A 235 -3.20 11.47 15.05
CA GLN A 235 -4.61 11.75 15.22
C GLN A 235 -5.43 10.46 15.10
N GLY A 236 -6.16 10.13 16.16
CA GLY A 236 -7.24 9.15 16.18
C GLY A 236 -8.61 9.80 15.97
N LEU A 237 -9.68 9.00 16.08
CA LEU A 237 -11.06 9.50 16.06
C LEU A 237 -11.33 10.50 17.20
N ASP A 238 -11.07 10.08 18.44
CA ASP A 238 -11.41 10.86 19.64
C ASP A 238 -10.18 11.37 20.41
N ASN A 239 -8.99 10.91 20.05
CA ASN A 239 -7.76 11.14 20.82
C ASN A 239 -6.58 11.50 19.92
N LEU A 240 -5.61 12.21 20.50
CA LEU A 240 -4.26 12.31 19.95
C LEU A 240 -3.35 11.28 20.63
N TYR A 241 -2.39 10.74 19.91
CA TYR A 241 -1.39 9.82 20.44
C TYR A 241 0.01 10.35 20.20
N GLU A 242 0.85 10.40 21.24
CA GLU A 242 2.29 10.63 21.11
C GLU A 242 2.98 9.27 21.04
N VAL A 243 3.57 8.93 19.90
CA VAL A 243 4.24 7.65 19.65
C VAL A 243 5.73 7.87 19.52
N THR A 244 6.52 7.31 20.43
CA THR A 244 7.98 7.30 20.29
C THR A 244 8.39 6.09 19.47
N VAL A 245 8.97 6.32 18.30
CA VAL A 245 9.41 5.30 17.35
C VAL A 245 10.92 5.36 17.20
N GLU A 246 11.61 4.25 17.50
CA GLU A 246 13.03 4.08 17.20
C GLU A 246 13.20 3.19 15.98
N ARG A 247 14.02 3.61 15.02
CA ARG A 247 14.46 2.75 13.92
C ARG A 247 15.70 1.97 14.35
N ASN A 248 15.56 0.67 14.51
CA ASN A 248 16.70 -0.20 14.76
C ASN A 248 17.54 -0.39 13.48
N GLY A 249 18.81 -0.75 13.69
CA GLY A 249 19.72 -1.15 12.62
C GLY A 249 19.18 -2.29 11.75
N PRO A 250 19.77 -2.51 10.57
CA PRO A 250 19.32 -3.54 9.65
C PRO A 250 19.37 -4.92 10.32
N VAL A 251 18.24 -5.64 10.31
CA VAL A 251 18.20 -7.05 10.69
C VAL A 251 18.68 -7.87 9.49
N ALA A 252 19.54 -8.86 9.73
CA ALA A 252 20.02 -9.75 8.68
C ALA A 252 18.84 -10.45 7.99
N SER A 253 18.81 -10.44 6.66
CA SER A 253 17.82 -11.18 5.88
C SER A 253 18.01 -12.69 6.05
N GLY A 254 16.92 -13.43 6.28
CA GLY A 254 16.95 -14.89 6.25
C GLY A 254 17.41 -15.46 4.90
N ALA A 255 17.88 -16.71 4.90
CA ALA A 255 18.60 -17.34 3.79
C ALA A 255 17.79 -17.57 2.49
N SER A 256 16.47 -17.36 2.49
CA SER A 256 15.60 -17.60 1.33
C SER A 256 15.00 -16.30 0.78
N ARG A 257 15.11 -16.11 -0.54
CA ARG A 257 14.55 -14.96 -1.27
C ARG A 257 13.02 -14.87 -1.18
N CYS A 258 12.32 -16.02 -1.15
CA CYS A 258 10.85 -16.06 -1.16
C CYS A 258 10.22 -16.56 0.15
N SER A 259 11.01 -17.16 1.07
CA SER A 259 10.50 -17.66 2.36
C SER A 259 11.20 -17.06 3.57
N GLY A 260 12.16 -16.17 3.37
CA GLY A 260 12.68 -15.35 4.46
C GLY A 260 11.62 -14.35 4.90
N VAL A 261 11.11 -14.49 6.12
CA VAL A 261 10.41 -13.39 6.79
C VAL A 261 11.45 -12.31 7.01
N ILE A 262 11.57 -11.37 6.08
CA ILE A 262 12.49 -10.25 6.21
C ILE A 262 11.80 -9.22 7.07
N ALA A 263 12.19 -9.17 8.34
CA ALA A 263 11.95 -7.99 9.16
C ALA A 263 12.76 -6.83 8.54
N PRO A 264 12.13 -5.78 7.99
CA PRO A 264 12.85 -4.55 7.60
C PRO A 264 13.61 -3.97 8.80
N PRO A 265 14.44 -2.90 8.63
CA PRO A 265 15.02 -2.19 9.79
C PRO A 265 13.93 -2.02 10.83
N ALA A 266 14.12 -2.68 11.97
CA ALA A 266 13.03 -2.98 12.86
C ALA A 266 12.65 -1.65 13.51
N TYR A 267 11.60 -1.01 13.06
CA TYR A 267 11.02 0.06 13.86
C TYR A 267 10.46 -0.59 15.13
N THR A 268 10.67 0.06 16.26
CA THR A 268 10.09 -0.35 17.53
C THR A 268 9.37 0.82 18.16
N THR A 269 8.19 0.54 18.68
CA THR A 269 7.46 1.50 19.51
C THR A 269 8.07 1.48 20.90
N LYS A 270 8.62 2.60 21.37
CA LYS A 270 9.09 2.75 22.76
C LYS A 270 7.94 3.07 23.70
N THR A 271 7.10 4.02 23.29
CA THR A 271 5.92 4.44 24.04
C THR A 271 4.79 4.79 23.09
N ILE A 272 3.56 4.60 23.57
CA ILE A 272 2.35 5.18 23.02
C ILE A 272 1.64 5.86 24.18
N GLU A 273 1.52 7.18 24.14
CA GLU A 273 0.83 7.96 25.16
C GLU A 273 -0.45 8.55 24.56
N THR A 274 -1.58 8.41 25.26
CA THR A 274 -2.82 9.06 24.85
C THR A 274 -2.82 10.48 25.40
N LEU A 275 -2.94 11.45 24.50
CA LEU A 275 -3.09 12.86 24.82
C LEU A 275 -4.59 13.17 24.90
N VAL A 276 -5.01 13.68 26.04
CA VAL A 276 -6.40 14.09 26.28
C VAL A 276 -6.44 15.60 26.43
N ARG A 277 -7.39 16.23 25.76
CA ARG A 277 -7.58 17.67 25.84
C ARG A 277 -8.41 18.01 27.07
N ALA A 278 -7.92 18.91 27.93
CA ALA A 278 -8.76 19.55 28.96
C ALA A 278 -8.65 21.08 28.78
N GLY A 279 -9.73 21.69 28.29
CA GLY A 279 -9.74 23.11 27.89
C GLY A 279 -8.91 23.38 26.62
N GLU A 280 -7.97 24.32 26.71
CA GLU A 280 -7.01 24.66 25.63
C GLU A 280 -5.68 23.88 25.73
N GLN A 281 -5.51 23.03 26.75
CA GLN A 281 -4.26 22.31 27.02
C GLN A 281 -4.40 20.79 26.82
N TRP A 282 -3.30 20.14 26.42
CA TRP A 282 -3.20 18.69 26.24
C TRP A 282 -2.49 18.06 27.44
N PHE A 283 -3.10 17.01 28.02
CA PHE A 283 -2.60 16.27 29.16
C PHE A 283 -2.29 14.83 28.75
N ARG A 284 -1.22 14.25 29.30
CA ARG A 284 -0.86 12.84 29.11
C ARG A 284 -1.66 12.00 30.10
N ILE A 285 -2.54 11.12 29.60
CA ILE A 285 -3.18 10.11 30.44
C ILE A 285 -2.46 8.79 30.18
N GLY A 286 -1.58 8.43 31.12
CA GLY A 286 -0.65 7.31 30.99
C GLY A 286 -1.35 5.95 30.95
N ARG A 287 -1.73 5.52 29.75
CA ARG A 287 -1.69 4.10 29.38
C ARG A 287 -0.46 3.89 28.51
N THR A 288 0.68 3.63 29.14
CA THR A 288 1.82 3.08 28.42
C THR A 288 1.43 1.69 27.96
N VAL A 289 1.05 1.54 26.70
CA VAL A 289 0.91 0.21 26.10
C VAL A 289 2.34 -0.31 25.91
N PRO A 290 2.76 -1.39 26.60
CA PRO A 290 4.09 -1.94 26.40
C PRO A 290 4.26 -2.34 24.93
N PRO A 291 5.49 -2.27 24.38
CA PRO A 291 5.75 -2.64 22.99
C PRO A 291 5.12 -3.99 22.66
N GLY A 292 4.24 -4.02 21.65
CA GLY A 292 3.74 -5.27 21.09
C GLY A 292 4.93 -6.07 20.57
N ILE A 293 5.20 -7.21 21.19
CA ILE A 293 6.23 -8.15 20.73
C ILE A 293 5.92 -8.47 19.26
N PRO A 294 6.87 -8.31 18.32
CA PRO A 294 6.63 -8.70 16.94
C PRO A 294 6.25 -10.18 16.91
N GLY A 295 5.06 -10.45 16.36
CA GLY A 295 4.37 -11.74 16.44
C GLY A 295 5.29 -12.91 16.09
N ARG A 296 5.62 -13.71 17.10
CA ARG A 296 6.13 -15.06 16.91
C ARG A 296 4.90 -15.93 16.61
N THR A 297 4.53 -16.04 15.35
CA THR A 297 3.57 -17.08 14.93
C THR A 297 4.27 -18.43 15.09
N GLY A 298 4.16 -19.02 16.28
CA GLY A 298 4.61 -20.37 16.53
C GLY A 298 3.79 -21.34 15.69
N ARG A 299 4.37 -21.84 14.59
CA ARG A 299 3.98 -23.14 14.07
C ARG A 299 4.58 -24.18 15.00
N GLU A 300 3.83 -24.58 16.02
CA GLU A 300 4.12 -25.83 16.72
C GLU A 300 3.68 -26.98 15.81
N SER A 301 4.66 -27.68 15.25
CA SER A 301 4.47 -28.99 14.64
C SER A 301 4.08 -29.98 15.73
N LEU A 302 2.81 -30.39 15.76
CA LEU A 302 2.39 -31.58 16.50
C LEU A 302 2.85 -32.82 15.74
N THR A 303 4.08 -33.24 15.96
CA THR A 303 4.50 -34.63 15.77
C THR A 303 4.69 -35.25 17.15
N GLY A 304 3.59 -35.69 17.74
CA GLY A 304 3.60 -36.60 18.88
C GLY A 304 3.92 -38.01 18.37
N GLY A 305 5.12 -38.50 18.70
CA GLY A 305 5.51 -39.88 18.50
C GLY A 305 5.69 -40.60 19.84
N ARG A 306 5.39 -41.91 19.79
CA ARG A 306 5.57 -42.99 20.79
C ARG A 306 4.31 -43.25 21.65
N ALA A 307 3.87 -44.49 21.83
CA ALA A 307 4.55 -45.79 21.73
C ALA A 307 3.84 -46.77 20.80
#